data_AF-Q0YPA0-F1
#
_entry.id   AF-Q0YPA0-F1
#
_cell.length_a   1.000
_cell.length_b   1.000
_cell.length_c   1.000
_cell.angle_alpha   90.00
_cell.angle_beta   90.00
_cell.angle_gamma   90.00
#
_symmetry.space_group_name_H-M   'P 1'
#
loop_
_entity.id
_entity.type
_entity.pdbx_description
1 polymer ?
#
loop_
_entity_poly.entity_id
_entity_poly.type
_entity_poly.pdbx_seq_one_letter_code
_entity_poly.pdbx_strand_id
1 'polypeptide(L)'
;MEQIKIPVIFGYTLPFRIISRDSDTWSPSLDDVNNYSYDYVRLNRLSTGVDIGIKPHSLIIGFDGSLMLPSIDKYNDKFVVVEEFNKVLAALLFGGIYSEAVMPENVSNGFLYTNGYSRSIGKAEGRVAAFYNAIKTQYASILDNMCLIEPEIINAYDYRLAIEKGRRILSAIPNMSYGLLLNGVTQYIKHQWVEALVLLWTTIEQILNHIWEHQVIHKISQKDINYTNRKRALNDYRTWTSATKIELIYQKGLIDEDIFRHFTVSRSSRNRFLHNGQSPKKSEVESSISLVMQLISLVYTQFKNKEELAGIEKIIEIYLHSDLMPDREQVLSGEPKYWSEIPPLPGEPGWGDYAYEINEDIQLKQINDLNK
;
A
#
# COMPACT_ATOMS: atom_id res chain seq x y z
N MET A 1 16.36 -22.49 30.77
CA MET A 1 15.58 -21.28 31.09
C MET A 1 14.29 -21.33 30.31
N GLU A 2 13.15 -21.19 30.96
CA GLU A 2 11.85 -21.15 30.29
C GLU A 2 11.75 -19.85 29.50
N GLN A 3 11.55 -19.95 28.20
CA GLN A 3 11.54 -18.79 27.32
C GLN A 3 10.18 -18.10 27.41
N ILE A 4 10.13 -16.89 27.95
CA ILE A 4 8.91 -16.10 28.05
C ILE A 4 8.43 -15.77 26.63
N LYS A 5 7.17 -16.09 26.35
CA LYS A 5 6.50 -15.82 25.08
C LYS A 5 5.51 -14.67 25.29
N ILE A 6 5.71 -13.57 24.57
CA ILE A 6 4.83 -12.39 24.64
C ILE A 6 3.93 -12.43 23.39
N PRO A 7 2.60 -12.48 23.53
CA PRO A 7 1.69 -12.56 22.39
C PRO A 7 1.69 -11.25 21.59
N VAL A 8 1.77 -11.39 20.27
CA VAL A 8 1.74 -10.27 19.31
C VAL A 8 0.92 -10.62 18.08
N ILE A 9 0.55 -9.57 17.35
CA ILE A 9 -0.18 -9.65 16.09
C ILE A 9 0.73 -9.08 15.00
N PHE A 10 0.98 -9.87 13.96
CA PHE A 10 1.82 -9.51 12.81
C PHE A 10 0.98 -8.90 11.70
N GLY A 11 1.50 -7.86 11.05
CA GLY A 11 1.06 -7.33 9.77
C GLY A 11 2.19 -7.45 8.75
N TYR A 12 1.95 -8.14 7.64
CA TYR A 12 2.95 -8.35 6.59
C TYR A 12 2.82 -7.31 5.47
N THR A 13 3.95 -6.72 5.08
CA THR A 13 3.98 -5.53 4.24
C THR A 13 4.44 -5.83 2.83
N LEU A 14 3.94 -5.05 1.87
CA LEU A 14 4.48 -4.99 0.51
C LEU A 14 4.99 -3.57 0.20
N PRO A 15 6.02 -3.44 -0.65
CA PRO A 15 6.91 -4.51 -1.11
C PRO A 15 7.72 -5.10 0.06
N PHE A 16 8.20 -6.33 -0.13
CA PHE A 16 9.13 -6.96 0.80
C PHE A 16 10.44 -6.18 0.86
N ARG A 17 10.95 -5.98 2.08
CA ARG A 17 12.18 -5.23 2.32
C ARG A 17 12.83 -5.69 3.61
N ILE A 18 14.13 -5.49 3.71
CA ILE A 18 14.90 -5.72 4.93
C ILE A 18 15.06 -4.41 5.70
N ILE A 19 14.75 -4.44 7.00
CA ILE A 19 14.99 -3.32 7.91
C ILE A 19 16.24 -3.62 8.74
N SER A 20 17.38 -3.09 8.32
CA SER A 20 18.70 -3.37 8.89
C SER A 20 19.09 -2.36 9.96
N ARG A 21 19.82 -2.79 10.97
CA ARG A 21 20.64 -1.91 11.83
C ARG A 21 22.00 -1.69 11.17
N ASP A 22 22.76 -0.71 11.64
CA ASP A 22 24.09 -0.39 11.10
C ASP A 22 25.06 -1.59 11.08
N SER A 23 24.90 -2.51 12.04
CA SER A 23 25.72 -3.72 12.16
C SER A 23 25.24 -4.88 11.29
N ASP A 24 24.05 -4.80 10.71
CA ASP A 24 23.44 -5.91 10.02
C ASP A 24 23.82 -5.92 8.54
N THR A 25 24.00 -7.12 8.01
CA THR A 25 24.19 -7.37 6.58
C THR A 25 23.11 -8.31 6.07
N TRP A 26 22.69 -8.15 4.81
CA TRP A 26 21.86 -9.12 4.11
C TRP A 26 22.35 -9.22 2.68
N SER A 27 22.93 -10.37 2.34
CA SER A 27 23.51 -10.61 1.02
C SER A 27 23.56 -12.11 0.75
N PRO A 28 22.41 -12.81 0.73
CA PRO A 28 22.38 -14.22 0.38
C PRO A 28 22.90 -14.42 -1.04
N SER A 29 23.70 -15.46 -1.26
CA SER A 29 24.13 -15.83 -2.61
C SER A 29 22.99 -16.53 -3.37
N LEU A 30 23.15 -16.68 -4.69
CA LEU A 30 22.23 -17.48 -5.50
C LEU A 30 22.16 -18.93 -4.99
N ASP A 31 23.29 -19.50 -4.60
CA ASP A 31 23.37 -20.86 -4.02
C ASP A 31 22.62 -20.93 -2.69
N ASP A 32 22.68 -19.89 -1.86
CA ASP A 32 21.93 -19.85 -0.61
C ASP A 32 20.42 -19.87 -0.83
N VAL A 33 19.98 -19.18 -1.87
CA VAL A 33 18.56 -19.09 -2.23
C VAL A 33 18.07 -20.38 -2.87
N ASN A 34 18.86 -20.99 -3.76
CA ASN A 34 18.51 -22.25 -4.43
C ASN A 34 18.50 -23.44 -3.45
N ASN A 35 19.42 -23.46 -2.48
CA ASN A 35 19.55 -24.55 -1.52
C ASN A 35 18.89 -24.26 -0.16
N TYR A 36 18.13 -23.16 -0.06
CA TYR A 36 17.45 -22.75 1.18
C TYR A 36 18.41 -22.55 2.37
N SER A 37 19.70 -22.26 2.15
CA SER A 37 20.72 -22.09 3.20
C SER A 37 20.91 -20.65 3.69
N TYR A 38 20.09 -19.71 3.22
CA TYR A 38 20.08 -18.33 3.74
C TYR A 38 19.76 -18.25 5.24
N ASP A 39 20.15 -17.15 5.89
CA ASP A 39 19.96 -16.92 7.33
C ASP A 39 18.48 -16.61 7.67
N TYR A 40 17.64 -17.65 7.65
CA TYR A 40 16.22 -17.55 8.01
C TYR A 40 16.00 -17.14 9.47
N VAL A 41 16.99 -17.43 10.34
CA VAL A 41 16.95 -17.04 11.75
C VAL A 41 16.94 -15.52 11.86
N ARG A 42 17.76 -14.83 11.06
CA ARG A 42 17.78 -13.36 11.00
C ARG A 42 16.46 -12.77 10.51
N LEU A 43 15.76 -13.43 9.58
CA LEU A 43 14.41 -13.01 9.15
C LEU A 43 13.38 -13.06 10.28
N ASN A 44 13.60 -13.86 11.33
CA ASN A 44 12.74 -13.92 12.51
C ASN A 44 13.15 -12.92 13.61
N ARG A 45 14.27 -12.20 13.45
CA ARG A 45 14.80 -11.27 14.46
C ARG A 45 14.11 -9.91 14.39
N LEU A 46 14.00 -9.25 15.54
CA LEU A 46 13.52 -7.87 15.63
C LEU A 46 14.58 -6.88 15.15
N SER A 47 14.16 -5.80 14.50
CA SER A 47 15.02 -4.71 14.06
C SER A 47 14.90 -3.48 14.97
N THR A 48 13.71 -2.91 15.13
CA THR A 48 13.51 -1.70 15.94
C THR A 48 12.11 -1.60 16.53
N GLY A 49 11.87 -0.59 17.37
CA GLY A 49 10.57 -0.26 17.93
C GLY A 49 10.19 1.19 17.62
N VAL A 50 8.90 1.43 17.40
CA VAL A 50 8.33 2.74 17.08
C VAL A 50 7.18 3.03 18.05
N ASP A 51 7.21 4.19 18.70
CA ASP A 51 6.06 4.66 19.47
C ASP A 51 4.96 5.07 18.50
N ILE A 52 3.80 4.43 18.58
CA ILE A 52 2.65 4.73 17.70
C ILE A 52 1.47 5.33 18.49
N GLY A 53 1.72 5.82 19.70
CA GLY A 53 0.69 6.33 20.61
C GLY A 53 0.03 5.24 21.46
N ILE A 54 0.74 4.14 21.74
CA ILE A 54 0.24 2.99 22.52
C ILE A 54 1.05 2.70 23.78
N LYS A 55 1.67 3.72 24.36
CA LYS A 55 2.43 3.61 25.61
C LYS A 55 1.62 2.85 26.69
N PRO A 56 2.25 1.97 27.48
CA PRO A 56 3.70 1.73 27.57
C PRO A 56 4.27 0.82 26.47
N HIS A 57 3.46 0.38 25.51
CA HIS A 57 3.89 -0.51 24.42
C HIS A 57 4.44 0.28 23.22
N SER A 58 4.97 -0.44 22.24
CA SER A 58 5.44 0.09 20.96
C SER A 58 5.09 -0.86 19.83
N LEU A 59 5.02 -0.35 18.61
CA LEU A 59 5.02 -1.19 17.42
C LEU A 59 6.44 -1.72 17.23
N ILE A 60 6.58 -3.03 17.09
CA ILE A 60 7.88 -3.66 16.84
C ILE A 60 8.01 -3.94 15.34
N ILE A 61 9.18 -3.69 14.79
CA ILE A 61 9.52 -3.91 13.38
C ILE A 61 10.48 -5.09 13.30
N GLY A 62 10.13 -6.11 12.51
CA GLY A 62 10.99 -7.24 12.19
C GLY A 62 12.11 -6.86 11.22
N PHE A 63 13.19 -7.63 11.22
CA PHE A 63 14.27 -7.48 10.25
C PHE A 63 13.78 -7.70 8.81
N ASP A 64 12.76 -8.52 8.63
CA ASP A 64 12.05 -8.77 7.38
C ASP A 64 11.02 -7.66 7.01
N GLY A 65 10.93 -6.58 7.79
CA GLY A 65 9.96 -5.50 7.59
C GLY A 65 8.55 -5.77 8.13
N SER A 66 8.29 -6.93 8.74
CA SER A 66 6.99 -7.21 9.34
C SER A 66 6.69 -6.27 10.52
N LEU A 67 5.43 -5.86 10.65
CA LEU A 67 4.93 -5.00 11.72
C LEU A 67 4.32 -5.86 12.83
N MET A 68 4.59 -5.56 14.10
CA MET A 68 4.11 -6.37 15.22
C MET A 68 3.48 -5.49 16.30
N LEU A 69 2.18 -5.66 16.52
CA LEU A 69 1.43 -5.02 17.59
C LEU A 69 1.32 -5.94 18.81
N PRO A 70 1.28 -5.39 20.04
CA PRO A 70 1.03 -6.19 21.23
C PRO A 70 -0.39 -6.74 21.23
N SER A 71 -0.60 -7.96 21.71
CA SER A 71 -1.95 -8.52 21.91
C SER A 71 -2.59 -7.96 23.18
N ILE A 72 -3.11 -6.73 23.11
CA ILE A 72 -3.87 -6.05 24.17
C ILE A 72 -5.35 -5.88 23.77
N ASP A 73 -6.23 -5.57 24.72
CA ASP A 73 -7.68 -5.50 24.51
C ASP A 73 -8.11 -4.60 23.33
N LYS A 74 -7.38 -3.49 23.11
CA LYS A 74 -7.59 -2.58 21.97
C LYS A 74 -7.53 -3.30 20.62
N TYR A 75 -6.74 -4.38 20.53
CA TYR A 75 -6.42 -5.11 19.30
C TYR A 75 -7.07 -6.49 19.21
N ASN A 76 -8.14 -6.72 19.99
CA ASN A 76 -8.97 -7.91 19.86
C ASN A 76 -9.77 -7.94 18.54
N ASP A 77 -10.01 -6.78 17.93
CA ASP A 77 -10.66 -6.66 16.62
C ASP A 77 -9.61 -6.56 15.50
N LYS A 78 -9.67 -7.52 14.57
CA LYS A 78 -8.78 -7.59 13.41
C LYS A 78 -8.88 -6.37 12.49
N PHE A 79 -10.05 -5.75 12.36
CA PHE A 79 -10.21 -4.54 11.53
C PHE A 79 -9.52 -3.33 12.17
N VAL A 80 -9.56 -3.22 13.51
CA VAL A 80 -8.82 -2.18 14.25
C VAL A 80 -7.31 -2.35 14.08
N VAL A 81 -6.84 -3.60 14.11
CA VAL A 81 -5.42 -3.95 13.86
C VAL A 81 -4.98 -3.56 12.44
N VAL A 82 -5.76 -3.95 11.43
CA VAL A 82 -5.48 -3.63 10.03
C VAL A 82 -5.42 -2.12 9.82
N GLU A 83 -6.39 -1.39 10.38
CA GLU A 83 -6.39 0.07 10.28
C GLU A 83 -5.13 0.65 10.94
N GLU A 84 -4.76 0.21 12.14
CA GLU A 84 -3.54 0.69 12.83
C GLU A 84 -2.26 0.44 12.00
N PHE A 85 -2.11 -0.73 11.38
CA PHE A 85 -1.00 -0.99 10.45
C PHE A 85 -1.04 -0.04 9.26
N ASN A 86 -2.21 0.16 8.65
CA ASN A 86 -2.34 1.05 7.50
C ASN A 86 -2.10 2.52 7.84
N LYS A 87 -2.36 2.97 9.08
CA LYS A 87 -1.95 4.31 9.53
C LYS A 87 -0.43 4.47 9.54
N VAL A 88 0.28 3.44 10.01
CA VAL A 88 1.75 3.44 10.05
C VAL A 88 2.33 3.40 8.64
N LEU A 89 1.78 2.56 7.76
CA LEU A 89 2.23 2.43 6.37
C LEU A 89 1.91 3.65 5.51
N ALA A 90 0.77 4.31 5.76
CA ALA A 90 0.50 5.61 5.16
C ALA A 90 1.54 6.64 5.62
N ALA A 91 1.87 6.69 6.91
CA ALA A 91 2.95 7.56 7.39
C ALA A 91 4.31 7.20 6.77
N LEU A 92 4.58 5.93 6.50
CA LEU A 92 5.80 5.53 5.81
C LEU A 92 5.84 6.06 4.37
N LEU A 93 4.72 5.94 3.62
CA LEU A 93 4.55 6.49 2.27
C LEU A 93 4.81 8.01 2.23
N PHE A 94 4.14 8.79 3.09
CA PHE A 94 4.36 10.24 3.17
C PHE A 94 5.73 10.62 3.77
N GLY A 95 6.40 9.67 4.44
CA GLY A 95 7.78 9.78 4.85
C GLY A 95 8.78 9.70 3.70
N GLY A 96 8.37 9.17 2.54
CA GLY A 96 9.20 8.95 1.36
C GLY A 96 9.61 7.49 1.16
N ILE A 97 9.00 6.54 1.87
CA ILE A 97 9.23 5.10 1.69
C ILE A 97 7.92 4.48 1.22
N TYR A 98 7.88 4.02 -0.04
CA TYR A 98 6.68 3.42 -0.62
C TYR A 98 6.14 2.28 0.26
N SER A 99 4.82 2.10 0.35
CA SER A 99 4.19 0.99 1.08
C SER A 99 2.79 0.73 0.54
N GLU A 100 2.38 -0.53 0.54
CA GLU A 100 1.02 -0.96 0.23
C GLU A 100 0.19 -1.19 1.50
N ALA A 101 -1.13 -1.17 1.34
CA ALA A 101 -2.06 -1.47 2.40
C ALA A 101 -2.02 -2.94 2.80
N VAL A 102 -2.03 -3.18 4.12
CA VAL A 102 -2.25 -4.48 4.74
C VAL A 102 -3.73 -4.82 4.64
N MET A 103 -4.02 -6.02 4.15
CA MET A 103 -5.36 -6.60 4.12
C MET A 103 -5.58 -7.50 5.33
N PRO A 104 -6.85 -7.80 5.69
CA PRO A 104 -7.14 -8.76 6.75
C PRO A 104 -6.42 -10.11 6.55
N GLU A 105 -6.32 -10.65 5.34
CA GLU A 105 -5.62 -11.91 5.11
C GLU A 105 -4.09 -11.84 5.33
N ASN A 106 -3.52 -10.64 5.43
CA ASN A 106 -2.10 -10.38 5.70
C ASN A 106 -1.78 -10.18 7.19
N VAL A 107 -2.71 -10.52 8.08
CA VAL A 107 -2.55 -10.43 9.53
C VAL A 107 -2.55 -11.81 10.17
N SER A 108 -1.59 -12.07 11.06
CA SER A 108 -1.48 -13.34 11.81
C SER A 108 -1.16 -13.09 13.28
N ASN A 109 -1.39 -14.10 14.13
CA ASN A 109 -0.95 -14.05 15.52
C ASN A 109 0.47 -14.62 15.64
N GLY A 110 1.11 -14.43 16.79
CA GLY A 110 2.34 -15.13 17.13
C GLY A 110 2.93 -14.64 18.44
N PHE A 111 4.24 -14.85 18.60
CA PHE A 111 4.95 -14.52 19.84
C PHE A 111 6.25 -13.77 19.57
N LEU A 112 6.58 -12.88 20.50
CA LEU A 112 7.94 -12.38 20.71
C LEU A 112 8.61 -13.17 21.83
N TYR A 113 9.91 -13.36 21.66
CA TYR A 113 10.79 -13.93 22.65
C TYR A 113 11.67 -12.83 23.25
N THR A 114 12.01 -12.97 24.53
CA THR A 114 12.82 -11.99 25.26
C THR A 114 14.24 -11.79 24.71
N ASN A 115 14.71 -12.70 23.86
CA ASN A 115 16.00 -12.60 23.18
C ASN A 115 15.95 -11.78 21.86
N GLY A 116 14.82 -11.14 21.56
CA GLY A 116 14.69 -10.27 20.38
C GLY A 116 14.37 -11.02 19.08
N TYR A 117 13.74 -12.19 19.19
CA TYR A 117 13.21 -12.95 18.06
C TYR A 117 11.69 -13.02 18.13
N SER A 118 11.09 -13.38 17.00
CA SER A 118 9.65 -13.48 16.83
C SER A 118 9.30 -14.78 16.10
N ARG A 119 8.07 -15.25 16.27
CA ARG A 119 7.53 -16.36 15.48
C ARG A 119 6.03 -16.16 15.28
N SER A 120 5.61 -16.16 14.02
CA SER A 120 4.20 -16.19 13.65
C SER A 120 3.59 -17.58 13.89
N ILE A 121 2.29 -17.60 14.17
CA ILE A 121 1.50 -18.79 14.44
C ILE A 121 0.17 -18.68 13.72
N GLY A 122 -0.25 -19.82 13.17
CA GLY A 122 -1.48 -19.93 12.41
C GLY A 122 -1.25 -19.63 10.94
N LYS A 123 -2.24 -20.04 10.14
CA LYS A 123 -2.23 -19.86 8.70
C LYS A 123 -2.91 -18.53 8.41
N ALA A 124 -2.15 -17.44 8.31
CA ALA A 124 -2.68 -16.29 7.59
C ALA A 124 -2.85 -16.69 6.13
N GLU A 125 -4.01 -16.37 5.57
CA GLU A 125 -4.49 -16.94 4.31
C GLU A 125 -3.96 -16.19 3.08
N GLY A 126 -3.49 -14.96 3.27
CA GLY A 126 -3.04 -14.10 2.18
C GLY A 126 -1.70 -14.55 1.60
N ARG A 127 -1.51 -14.33 0.29
CA ARG A 127 -0.24 -14.63 -0.42
C ARG A 127 0.96 -13.96 0.24
N VAL A 128 0.80 -12.72 0.71
CA VAL A 128 1.88 -11.99 1.41
C VAL A 128 2.22 -12.70 2.71
N ALA A 129 1.24 -13.03 3.53
CA ALA A 129 1.51 -13.75 4.77
C ALA A 129 2.12 -15.14 4.55
N ALA A 130 1.65 -15.86 3.52
CA ALA A 130 2.21 -17.13 3.12
C ALA A 130 3.68 -17.00 2.74
N PHE A 131 4.04 -16.00 1.92
CA PHE A 131 5.41 -15.66 1.55
C PHE A 131 6.29 -15.44 2.79
N TYR A 132 5.88 -14.53 3.68
CA TYR A 132 6.63 -14.21 4.90
C TYR A 132 6.84 -15.42 5.82
N ASN A 133 5.81 -16.26 5.99
CA ASN A 133 5.91 -17.48 6.77
C ASN A 133 6.87 -18.48 6.12
N ALA A 134 6.81 -18.62 4.80
CA ALA A 134 7.60 -19.59 4.06
C ALA A 134 9.10 -19.25 4.07
N ILE A 135 9.48 -17.98 3.87
CA ILE A 135 10.89 -17.54 3.97
C ILE A 135 11.42 -17.67 5.40
N LYS A 136 10.59 -17.41 6.42
CA LYS A 136 10.98 -17.54 7.84
C LYS A 136 11.12 -18.99 8.30
N THR A 137 10.67 -19.95 7.51
CA THR A 137 10.67 -21.38 7.85
C THR A 137 11.39 -22.25 6.82
N GLN A 138 12.03 -21.63 5.83
CA GLN A 138 12.74 -22.31 4.73
C GLN A 138 11.84 -23.21 3.86
N TYR A 139 10.55 -22.90 3.78
CA TYR A 139 9.58 -23.60 2.92
C TYR A 139 9.06 -22.72 1.77
N ALA A 140 9.78 -21.65 1.42
CA ALA A 140 9.38 -20.78 0.32
C ALA A 140 9.36 -21.53 -1.02
N SER A 141 8.51 -21.11 -1.96
CA SER A 141 8.65 -21.60 -3.33
C SER A 141 9.93 -21.05 -3.96
N ILE A 142 10.38 -21.62 -5.09
CA ILE A 142 11.53 -21.09 -5.84
C ILE A 142 11.32 -19.61 -6.17
N LEU A 143 10.11 -19.24 -6.62
CA LEU A 143 9.76 -17.85 -6.96
C LEU A 143 9.79 -16.91 -5.76
N ASP A 144 9.33 -17.38 -4.59
CA ASP A 144 9.38 -16.60 -3.35
C ASP A 144 10.83 -16.41 -2.88
N ASN A 145 11.64 -17.46 -2.96
CA ASN A 145 13.04 -17.43 -2.58
C ASN A 145 13.83 -16.39 -3.42
N MET A 146 13.50 -16.23 -4.70
CA MET A 146 14.14 -15.21 -5.55
C MET A 146 13.96 -13.78 -5.01
N CYS A 147 12.87 -13.48 -4.28
CA CYS A 147 12.68 -12.18 -3.66
C CYS A 147 13.71 -11.86 -2.55
N LEU A 148 14.50 -12.85 -2.11
CA LEU A 148 15.57 -12.67 -1.13
C LEU A 148 16.90 -12.24 -1.77
N ILE A 149 17.03 -12.34 -3.10
CA ILE A 149 18.19 -11.89 -3.87
C ILE A 149 18.01 -10.39 -4.12
N GLU A 150 18.81 -9.57 -3.40
CA GLU A 150 18.81 -8.11 -3.52
C GLU A 150 17.46 -7.43 -3.18
N PRO A 151 16.82 -7.72 -2.02
CA PRO A 151 15.67 -6.96 -1.58
C PRO A 151 16.06 -5.50 -1.29
N GLU A 152 15.07 -4.61 -1.27
CA GLU A 152 15.27 -3.26 -0.75
C GLU A 152 15.74 -3.35 0.70
N ILE A 153 16.88 -2.72 1.04
CA ILE A 153 17.42 -2.67 2.40
C ILE A 153 17.31 -1.23 2.90
N ILE A 154 16.61 -1.05 4.02
CA ILE A 154 16.41 0.26 4.65
C ILE A 154 16.99 0.23 6.05
N ASN A 155 17.76 1.26 6.41
CA ASN A 155 18.25 1.39 7.76
C ASN A 155 17.10 1.66 8.74
N ALA A 156 17.12 1.00 9.90
CA ALA A 156 16.12 1.12 10.95
C ALA A 156 15.99 2.55 11.51
N TYR A 157 17.05 3.35 11.45
CA TYR A 157 17.00 4.77 11.78
C TYR A 157 16.19 5.56 10.74
N ASP A 158 16.49 5.39 9.45
CA ASP A 158 15.79 6.07 8.35
C ASP A 158 14.31 5.66 8.27
N TYR A 159 14.03 4.38 8.53
CA TYR A 159 12.66 3.86 8.61
C TYR A 159 11.83 4.57 9.69
N ARG A 160 12.43 4.82 10.88
CA ARG A 160 11.76 5.57 11.96
C ARG A 160 11.56 7.03 11.59
N LEU A 161 12.59 7.67 11.03
CA LEU A 161 12.49 9.07 10.58
C LEU A 161 11.40 9.27 9.53
N ALA A 162 11.25 8.32 8.60
CA ALA A 162 10.19 8.36 7.60
C ALA A 162 8.80 8.30 8.25
N ILE A 163 8.58 7.37 9.19
CA ILE A 163 7.31 7.29 9.93
C ILE A 163 7.03 8.59 10.67
N GLU A 164 8.01 9.16 11.36
CA GLU A 164 7.86 10.43 12.09
C GLU A 164 7.54 11.60 11.15
N LYS A 165 8.21 11.67 10.00
CA LYS A 165 7.95 12.68 8.96
C LYS A 165 6.53 12.56 8.43
N GLY A 166 6.11 11.37 7.98
CA GLY A 166 4.76 11.19 7.43
C GLY A 166 3.66 11.38 8.47
N ARG A 167 3.90 11.03 9.75
CA ARG A 167 2.95 11.35 10.82
C ARG A 167 2.74 12.84 11.00
N ARG A 168 3.81 13.64 10.94
CA ARG A 168 3.68 15.11 11.00
C ARG A 168 2.82 15.62 9.86
N ILE A 169 3.02 15.12 8.65
CA ILE A 169 2.20 15.48 7.47
C ILE A 169 0.74 15.08 7.69
N LEU A 170 0.49 13.81 8.00
CA LEU A 170 -0.86 13.25 8.15
C LEU A 170 -1.64 13.82 9.35
N SER A 171 -0.95 14.26 10.39
CA SER A 171 -1.57 14.90 11.56
C SER A 171 -2.27 16.21 11.24
N ALA A 172 -1.96 16.83 10.08
CA ALA A 172 -2.67 18.00 9.60
C ALA A 172 -4.15 17.70 9.26
N ILE A 173 -4.49 16.43 8.99
CA ILE A 173 -5.85 15.97 8.65
C ILE A 173 -6.21 14.76 9.53
N PRO A 174 -6.49 14.96 10.83
CA PRO A 174 -6.63 13.87 11.80
C PRO A 174 -7.86 12.98 11.58
N ASN A 175 -8.89 13.49 10.89
CA ASN A 175 -10.15 12.79 10.65
C ASN A 175 -10.18 12.02 9.31
N MET A 176 -9.06 11.98 8.57
CA MET A 176 -8.96 11.23 7.32
C MET A 176 -8.73 9.75 7.60
N SER A 177 -9.37 8.87 6.84
CA SER A 177 -9.06 7.44 6.85
C SER A 177 -7.78 7.19 6.05
N TYR A 178 -6.69 7.01 6.78
CA TYR A 178 -5.39 6.66 6.19
C TYR A 178 -5.43 5.30 5.48
N GLY A 179 -6.25 4.37 5.98
CA GLY A 179 -6.52 3.09 5.32
C GLY A 179 -7.11 3.25 3.92
N LEU A 180 -8.12 4.10 3.73
CA LEU A 180 -8.71 4.32 2.41
C LEU A 180 -7.71 4.92 1.41
N LEU A 181 -6.93 5.91 1.86
CA LEU A 181 -5.89 6.53 1.03
C LEU A 181 -4.88 5.49 0.55
N LEU A 182 -4.31 4.72 1.50
CA LEU A 182 -3.28 3.75 1.19
C LEU A 182 -3.81 2.61 0.33
N ASN A 183 -5.05 2.17 0.56
CA ASN A 183 -5.72 1.19 -0.30
C ASN A 183 -5.92 1.74 -1.71
N GLY A 184 -6.32 3.01 -1.87
CA GLY A 184 -6.47 3.64 -3.18
C GLY A 184 -5.17 3.61 -3.99
N VAL A 185 -4.05 3.95 -3.36
CA VAL A 185 -2.70 3.85 -3.96
C VAL A 185 -2.36 2.39 -4.29
N THR A 186 -2.62 1.47 -3.37
CA THR A 186 -2.35 0.03 -3.56
C THR A 186 -3.10 -0.54 -4.77
N GLN A 187 -4.37 -0.16 -4.97
CA GLN A 187 -5.17 -0.61 -6.10
C GLN A 187 -4.73 0.03 -7.42
N TYR A 188 -4.30 1.29 -7.39
CA TYR A 188 -3.70 1.94 -8.56
C TYR A 188 -2.49 1.16 -9.05
N ILE A 189 -1.60 0.76 -8.13
CA ILE A 189 -0.38 0.03 -8.46
C ILE A 189 -0.67 -1.36 -9.06
N LYS A 190 -1.85 -1.93 -8.76
CA LYS A 190 -2.34 -3.23 -9.26
C LYS A 190 -3.18 -3.11 -10.54
N HIS A 191 -3.22 -1.94 -11.18
CA HIS A 191 -4.06 -1.65 -12.34
C HIS A 191 -5.57 -1.80 -12.09
N GLN A 192 -6.01 -1.77 -10.83
CA GLN A 192 -7.42 -1.84 -10.42
C GLN A 192 -8.03 -0.43 -10.37
N TRP A 193 -8.26 0.14 -11.56
CA TRP A 193 -8.58 1.56 -11.73
C TRP A 193 -9.90 1.99 -11.08
N VAL A 194 -10.90 1.13 -11.10
CA VAL A 194 -12.23 1.41 -10.54
C VAL A 194 -12.12 1.55 -9.01
N GLU A 195 -11.54 0.55 -8.37
CA GLU A 195 -11.33 0.47 -6.93
C GLU A 195 -10.44 1.62 -6.46
N ALA A 196 -9.33 1.87 -7.16
CA ALA A 196 -8.45 2.99 -6.89
C ALA A 196 -9.20 4.32 -6.93
N LEU A 197 -9.97 4.58 -7.99
CA LEU A 197 -10.72 5.83 -8.14
C LEU A 197 -11.73 6.03 -7.01
N VAL A 198 -12.50 4.99 -6.64
CA VAL A 198 -13.53 5.11 -5.59
C VAL A 198 -12.89 5.40 -4.23
N LEU A 199 -11.79 4.72 -3.89
CA LEU A 199 -11.07 4.89 -2.63
C LEU A 199 -10.38 6.27 -2.55
N LEU A 200 -9.71 6.68 -3.62
CA LEU A 200 -9.07 8.00 -3.71
C LEU A 200 -10.11 9.11 -3.68
N TRP A 201 -11.22 8.99 -4.40
CA TRP A 201 -12.30 9.97 -4.37
C TRP A 201 -12.90 10.12 -2.97
N THR A 202 -13.12 9.01 -2.26
CA THR A 202 -13.61 9.05 -0.87
C THR A 202 -12.62 9.80 0.04
N THR A 203 -11.32 9.59 -0.17
CA THR A 203 -10.26 10.32 0.52
C THR A 203 -10.29 11.82 0.18
N ILE A 204 -10.44 12.18 -1.09
CA ILE A 204 -10.60 13.56 -1.57
C ILE A 204 -11.79 14.24 -0.89
N GLU A 205 -12.94 13.56 -0.76
CA GLU A 205 -14.11 14.12 -0.09
C GLU A 205 -13.86 14.37 1.41
N GLN A 206 -13.12 13.50 2.09
CA GLN A 206 -12.73 13.71 3.49
C GLN A 206 -11.82 14.93 3.64
N ILE A 207 -10.83 15.08 2.76
CA ILE A 207 -9.93 16.25 2.77
C ILE A 207 -10.71 17.53 2.44
N LEU A 208 -11.59 17.50 1.44
CA LEU A 208 -12.46 18.62 1.07
C LEU A 208 -13.35 19.06 2.24
N ASN A 209 -13.93 18.11 2.97
CA ASN A 209 -14.73 18.40 4.17
C ASN A 209 -13.89 19.03 5.27
N HIS A 210 -12.67 18.53 5.49
CA HIS A 210 -11.74 19.14 6.44
C HIS A 210 -11.39 20.59 6.05
N ILE A 211 -11.08 20.84 4.78
CA ILE A 211 -10.81 22.19 4.26
C ILE A 211 -12.04 23.09 4.47
N TRP A 212 -13.23 22.60 4.15
CA TRP A 212 -14.49 23.34 4.33
C TRP A 212 -14.71 23.75 5.79
N GLU A 213 -14.56 22.80 6.71
CA GLU A 213 -14.73 23.03 8.14
C GLU A 213 -13.76 24.10 8.65
N HIS A 214 -12.47 23.98 8.32
CA HIS A 214 -11.43 24.88 8.83
C HIS A 214 -11.38 26.25 8.13
N GLN A 215 -11.60 26.31 6.81
CA GLN A 215 -11.45 27.54 6.03
C GLN A 215 -12.76 28.31 5.85
N VAL A 216 -13.92 27.67 6.04
CA VAL A 216 -15.23 28.30 5.88
C VAL A 216 -15.98 28.37 7.19
N ILE A 217 -16.18 27.24 7.87
CA ILE A 217 -17.03 27.18 9.06
C ILE A 217 -16.35 27.81 10.28
N HIS A 218 -15.10 27.44 10.57
CA HIS A 218 -14.36 27.95 11.73
C HIS A 218 -13.97 29.43 11.61
N LYS A 219 -13.94 30.00 10.40
CA LYS A 219 -13.68 31.43 10.16
C LYS A 219 -14.92 32.31 10.31
N ILE A 220 -16.11 31.75 10.60
CA ILE A 220 -17.29 32.55 10.92
C ILE A 220 -17.07 33.23 12.27
N SER A 221 -17.21 34.55 12.30
CA SER A 221 -17.08 35.33 13.53
C SER A 221 -18.13 34.91 14.57
N GLN A 222 -17.69 34.54 15.77
CA GLN A 222 -18.58 34.30 16.91
C GLN A 222 -19.37 35.55 17.33
N LYS A 223 -18.96 36.74 16.86
CA LYS A 223 -19.67 38.01 17.08
C LYS A 223 -20.85 38.23 16.11
N ASP A 224 -21.07 37.33 15.15
CA ASP A 224 -22.24 37.37 14.26
C ASP A 224 -23.50 37.00 15.04
N ILE A 225 -24.51 37.87 15.02
CA ILE A 225 -25.83 37.66 15.68
C ILE A 225 -26.48 36.35 15.21
N ASN A 226 -26.20 35.91 13.98
CA ASN A 226 -26.73 34.69 13.40
C ASN A 226 -25.73 33.53 13.41
N TYR A 227 -24.67 33.58 14.22
CA TYR A 227 -23.60 32.57 14.27
C TYR A 227 -24.13 31.13 14.27
N THR A 228 -25.06 30.82 15.17
CA THR A 228 -25.60 29.45 15.32
C THR A 228 -26.40 29.00 14.10
N ASN A 229 -27.26 29.86 13.55
CA ASN A 229 -28.08 29.56 12.38
C ASN A 229 -27.23 29.42 11.11
N ARG A 230 -26.25 30.31 10.93
CA ARG A 230 -25.33 30.31 9.80
C ARG A 230 -24.42 29.08 9.82
N LYS A 231 -23.90 28.72 11.00
CA LYS A 231 -23.12 27.48 11.19
C LYS A 231 -23.95 26.24 10.90
N ARG A 232 -25.23 26.19 11.32
CA ARG A 232 -26.14 25.08 11.01
C ARG A 232 -26.40 24.97 9.49
N ALA A 233 -26.64 26.09 8.81
CA ALA A 233 -26.87 26.10 7.36
C ALA A 233 -25.65 25.64 6.56
N LEU A 234 -24.43 26.03 6.97
CA LEU A 234 -23.19 25.63 6.30
C LEU A 234 -22.78 24.17 6.54
N ASN A 235 -23.39 23.53 7.54
CA ASN A 235 -23.28 22.10 7.82
C ASN A 235 -24.35 21.26 7.09
N ASP A 236 -25.26 21.87 6.34
CA ASP A 236 -26.25 21.13 5.57
C ASP A 236 -25.62 20.50 4.32
N TYR A 237 -25.40 19.19 4.37
CA TYR A 237 -24.81 18.39 3.29
C TYR A 237 -25.68 18.31 2.02
N ARG A 238 -26.99 18.60 2.12
CA ARG A 238 -27.87 18.62 0.94
C ARG A 238 -27.65 19.87 0.09
N THR A 239 -27.41 20.99 0.75
CA THR A 239 -27.13 22.27 0.12
C THR A 239 -25.66 22.39 -0.27
N TRP A 240 -24.75 21.98 0.62
CA TRP A 240 -23.30 22.04 0.42
C TRP A 240 -22.75 20.71 -0.09
N THR A 241 -23.15 20.38 -1.32
CA THR A 241 -22.59 19.23 -2.05
C THR A 241 -21.10 19.40 -2.31
N SER A 242 -20.38 18.30 -2.59
CA SER A 242 -18.96 18.35 -2.95
C SER A 242 -18.69 19.30 -4.11
N ALA A 243 -19.57 19.33 -5.12
CA ALA A 243 -19.46 20.25 -6.26
C ALA A 243 -19.53 21.73 -5.84
N THR A 244 -20.50 22.08 -4.98
CA THR A 244 -20.66 23.45 -4.47
C THR A 244 -19.47 23.88 -3.62
N LYS A 245 -18.93 22.97 -2.79
CA LYS A 245 -17.75 23.23 -1.96
C LYS A 245 -16.51 23.50 -2.81
N ILE A 246 -16.27 22.68 -3.84
CA ILE A 246 -15.15 22.84 -4.77
C ILE A 246 -15.19 24.22 -5.43
N GLU A 247 -16.34 24.59 -6.01
CA GLU A 247 -16.52 25.89 -6.65
C GLU A 247 -16.22 27.05 -5.69
N LEU A 248 -16.78 27.03 -4.47
CA LEU A 248 -16.59 28.12 -3.53
C LEU A 248 -15.15 28.23 -3.02
N ILE A 249 -14.46 27.10 -2.82
CA ILE A 249 -13.06 27.07 -2.39
C ILE A 249 -12.15 27.62 -3.50
N TYR A 250 -12.45 27.30 -4.77
CA TYR A 250 -11.78 27.88 -5.94
C TYR A 250 -11.99 29.39 -6.04
N GLN A 251 -13.24 29.86 -5.97
CA GLN A 251 -13.56 31.30 -6.00
C GLN A 251 -12.93 32.10 -4.84
N LYS A 252 -12.65 31.43 -3.71
CA LYS A 252 -11.93 32.01 -2.57
C LYS A 252 -10.40 32.07 -2.75
N GLY A 253 -9.86 31.52 -3.84
CA GLY A 253 -8.42 31.45 -4.10
C GLY A 253 -7.68 30.48 -3.17
N LEU A 254 -8.37 29.51 -2.56
CA LEU A 254 -7.74 28.49 -1.72
C LEU A 254 -7.11 27.37 -2.55
N ILE A 255 -7.62 27.16 -3.76
CA ILE A 255 -7.09 26.23 -4.76
C ILE A 255 -6.98 26.99 -6.09
N ASP A 256 -6.08 26.54 -6.96
CA ASP A 256 -5.89 27.11 -8.29
C ASP A 256 -6.68 26.33 -9.36
N GLU A 257 -6.56 26.79 -10.61
CA GLU A 257 -7.25 26.21 -11.76
C GLU A 257 -6.86 24.74 -12.01
N ASP A 258 -5.60 24.41 -11.74
CA ASP A 258 -5.05 23.06 -11.92
C ASP A 258 -5.69 22.06 -10.95
N ILE A 259 -5.73 22.39 -9.66
CA ILE A 259 -6.42 21.59 -8.65
C ILE A 259 -7.92 21.51 -8.94
N PHE A 260 -8.54 22.62 -9.38
CA PHE A 260 -9.95 22.64 -9.76
C PHE A 260 -10.25 21.70 -10.95
N ARG A 261 -9.37 21.65 -11.94
CA ARG A 261 -9.45 20.71 -13.06
C ARG A 261 -9.36 19.27 -12.57
N HIS A 262 -8.41 18.95 -11.69
CA HIS A 262 -8.27 17.61 -11.12
C HIS A 262 -9.54 17.18 -10.36
N PHE A 263 -10.14 18.06 -9.55
CA PHE A 263 -11.43 17.80 -8.91
C PHE A 263 -12.51 17.44 -9.92
N THR A 264 -12.60 18.19 -11.01
CA THR A 264 -13.60 17.99 -12.05
C THR A 264 -13.42 16.65 -12.77
N VAL A 265 -12.18 16.30 -13.12
CA VAL A 265 -11.84 15.01 -13.75
C VAL A 265 -12.20 13.85 -12.82
N SER A 266 -11.70 13.84 -11.59
CA SER A 266 -11.96 12.77 -10.62
C SER A 266 -13.46 12.59 -10.34
N ARG A 267 -14.19 13.69 -10.11
CA ARG A 267 -15.63 13.66 -9.85
C ARG A 267 -16.42 13.14 -11.05
N SER A 268 -16.11 13.63 -12.25
CA SER A 268 -16.83 13.26 -13.46
C SER A 268 -16.58 11.80 -13.83
N SER A 269 -15.34 11.32 -13.72
CA SER A 269 -14.99 9.92 -13.95
C SER A 269 -15.72 8.99 -12.97
N ARG A 270 -15.70 9.31 -11.67
CA ARG A 270 -16.43 8.56 -10.64
C ARG A 270 -17.95 8.52 -10.91
N ASN A 271 -18.55 9.65 -11.29
CA ASN A 271 -19.97 9.70 -11.62
C ASN A 271 -20.30 8.88 -12.88
N ARG A 272 -19.42 8.89 -13.88
CA ARG A 272 -19.57 8.10 -15.10
C ARG A 272 -19.56 6.60 -14.79
N PHE A 273 -18.67 6.17 -13.91
CA PHE A 273 -18.66 4.80 -13.41
C PHE A 273 -19.95 4.46 -12.64
N LEU A 274 -20.32 5.24 -11.62
CA LEU A 274 -21.47 4.92 -10.77
C LEU A 274 -22.83 4.95 -11.50
N HIS A 275 -22.99 5.83 -12.48
CA HIS A 275 -24.27 5.98 -13.19
C HIS A 275 -24.34 5.17 -14.49
N ASN A 276 -23.22 4.98 -15.18
CA ASN A 276 -23.19 4.39 -16.52
C ASN A 276 -22.35 3.11 -16.60
N GLY A 277 -21.71 2.67 -15.52
CA GLY A 277 -20.85 1.48 -15.49
C GLY A 277 -19.54 1.62 -16.29
N GLN A 278 -19.15 2.83 -16.69
CA GLN A 278 -17.97 3.05 -17.52
C GLN A 278 -16.69 3.08 -16.67
N SER A 279 -15.77 2.16 -16.92
CA SER A 279 -14.49 2.08 -16.22
C SER A 279 -13.63 3.33 -16.47
N PRO A 280 -12.93 3.83 -15.44
CA PRO A 280 -12.05 4.98 -15.58
C PRO A 280 -10.76 4.62 -16.33
N LYS A 281 -10.13 5.63 -16.94
CA LYS A 281 -8.80 5.50 -17.56
C LYS A 281 -7.70 5.74 -16.53
N LYS A 282 -6.50 5.19 -16.78
CA LYS A 282 -5.29 5.43 -15.97
C LYS A 282 -5.09 6.92 -15.65
N SER A 283 -5.15 7.79 -16.65
CA SER A 283 -4.99 9.24 -16.47
C SER A 283 -6.05 9.92 -15.60
N GLU A 284 -7.26 9.36 -15.51
CA GLU A 284 -8.31 9.87 -14.62
C GLU A 284 -8.04 9.47 -13.15
N VAL A 285 -7.42 8.29 -12.94
CA VAL A 285 -6.96 7.84 -11.61
C VAL A 285 -5.72 8.61 -11.18
N GLU A 286 -4.76 8.84 -12.08
CA GLU A 286 -3.57 9.68 -11.84
C GLU A 286 -3.97 11.09 -11.41
N SER A 287 -4.94 11.70 -12.11
CA SER A 287 -5.53 12.98 -11.70
C SER A 287 -6.08 12.95 -10.26
N SER A 288 -6.56 11.79 -9.78
CA SER A 288 -7.05 11.65 -8.40
C SER A 288 -5.92 11.49 -7.40
N ILE A 289 -4.82 10.84 -7.78
CA ILE A 289 -3.60 10.74 -6.96
C ILE A 289 -2.98 12.12 -6.80
N SER A 290 -2.74 12.85 -7.89
CA SER A 290 -2.18 14.20 -7.84
C SER A 290 -3.06 15.13 -7.01
N LEU A 291 -4.38 15.03 -7.16
CA LEU A 291 -5.30 15.80 -6.32
C LEU A 291 -5.14 15.52 -4.82
N VAL A 292 -5.04 14.25 -4.42
CA VAL A 292 -4.81 13.88 -3.01
C VAL A 292 -3.51 14.50 -2.50
N MET A 293 -2.42 14.37 -3.25
CA MET A 293 -1.10 14.88 -2.85
C MET A 293 -1.08 16.41 -2.77
N GLN A 294 -1.66 17.10 -3.75
CA GLN A 294 -1.77 18.55 -3.77
C GLN A 294 -2.64 19.07 -2.62
N LEU A 295 -3.77 18.44 -2.32
CA LEU A 295 -4.64 18.85 -1.22
C LEU A 295 -3.99 18.63 0.15
N ILE A 296 -3.33 17.50 0.37
CA ILE A 296 -2.58 17.26 1.61
C ILE A 296 -1.43 18.26 1.74
N SER A 297 -0.70 18.54 0.66
CA SER A 297 0.36 19.55 0.63
C SER A 297 -0.17 20.92 1.02
N LEU A 298 -1.30 21.35 0.46
CA LEU A 298 -1.94 22.61 0.82
C LEU A 298 -2.34 22.62 2.30
N VAL A 299 -3.03 21.60 2.81
CA VAL A 299 -3.45 21.60 4.21
C VAL A 299 -2.24 21.62 5.15
N TYR A 300 -1.22 20.80 4.90
CA TYR A 300 0.00 20.72 5.70
C TYR A 300 0.79 22.03 5.69
N THR A 301 0.88 22.71 4.54
CA THR A 301 1.62 23.97 4.39
C THR A 301 0.77 25.22 4.65
N GLN A 302 -0.46 25.05 5.13
CA GLN A 302 -1.41 26.15 5.37
C GLN A 302 -1.71 26.97 4.09
N PHE A 303 -1.93 26.27 2.99
CA PHE A 303 -2.26 26.78 1.66
C PHE A 303 -1.15 27.62 1.02
N LYS A 304 0.12 27.32 1.36
CA LYS A 304 1.30 28.05 0.82
C LYS A 304 1.98 27.32 -0.32
N ASN A 305 2.00 25.99 -0.30
CA ASN A 305 2.68 25.18 -1.30
C ASN A 305 1.86 23.93 -1.63
N LYS A 306 1.43 23.80 -2.88
CA LYS A 306 0.73 22.60 -3.37
C LYS A 306 1.67 21.46 -3.80
N GLU A 307 2.96 21.75 -3.97
CA GLU A 307 3.96 20.82 -4.52
C GLU A 307 4.84 20.15 -3.44
N GLU A 308 4.56 20.39 -2.16
CA GLU A 308 5.36 19.84 -1.03
C GLU A 308 5.49 18.30 -1.10
N LEU A 309 4.49 17.63 -1.66
CA LEU A 309 4.42 16.17 -1.77
C LEU A 309 4.58 15.65 -3.21
N ALA A 310 5.00 16.48 -4.17
CA ALA A 310 5.19 16.06 -5.57
C ALA A 310 6.20 14.90 -5.71
N GLY A 311 7.15 14.78 -4.79
CA GLY A 311 8.08 13.65 -4.75
C GLY A 311 7.41 12.31 -4.43
N ILE A 312 6.29 12.31 -3.71
CA ILE A 312 5.56 11.08 -3.36
C ILE A 312 4.84 10.49 -4.58
N GLU A 313 4.33 11.34 -5.49
CA GLU A 313 3.72 10.88 -6.75
C GLU A 313 4.74 10.10 -7.59
N LYS A 314 5.95 10.63 -7.73
CA LYS A 314 7.05 9.95 -8.43
C LYS A 314 7.42 8.63 -7.79
N ILE A 315 7.41 8.55 -6.46
CA ILE A 315 7.64 7.29 -5.74
C ILE A 315 6.55 6.28 -6.11
N ILE A 316 5.27 6.68 -6.10
CA ILE A 316 4.16 5.81 -6.49
C ILE A 316 4.33 5.33 -7.95
N GLU A 317 4.66 6.22 -8.88
CA GLU A 317 4.89 5.88 -10.29
C GLU A 317 6.00 4.85 -10.50
N ILE A 318 7.11 4.93 -9.74
CA ILE A 318 8.22 3.96 -9.83
C ILE A 318 7.75 2.53 -9.49
N TYR A 319 6.82 2.39 -8.56
CA TYR A 319 6.30 1.09 -8.14
C TYR A 319 5.08 0.63 -8.94
N LEU A 320 4.58 1.42 -9.90
CA LEU A 320 3.51 0.98 -10.77
C LEU A 320 3.99 -0.28 -11.50
N HIS A 321 3.27 -1.39 -11.31
CA HIS A 321 3.64 -2.64 -11.97
C HIS A 321 3.75 -2.40 -13.47
N SER A 322 4.75 -3.01 -14.12
CA SER A 322 4.89 -2.98 -15.57
C SER A 322 3.56 -3.26 -16.26
N ASP A 323 3.40 -2.75 -17.48
CA ASP A 323 2.17 -2.98 -18.26
C ASP A 323 1.75 -4.45 -18.19
N LEU A 324 0.44 -4.67 -18.06
CA LEU A 324 -0.18 -5.98 -17.83
C LEU A 324 0.30 -7.05 -18.83
N MET A 325 0.80 -6.61 -19.99
CA MET A 325 1.61 -7.40 -20.89
C MET A 325 2.83 -6.56 -21.30
N PRO A 326 4.07 -6.98 -20.99
CA PRO A 326 5.23 -6.31 -21.53
C PRO A 326 5.23 -6.43 -23.06
N ASP A 327 5.57 -5.34 -23.76
CA ASP A 327 5.82 -5.40 -25.20
C ASP A 327 6.96 -6.41 -25.45
N ARG A 328 6.74 -7.33 -26.39
CA ARG A 328 7.68 -8.43 -26.69
C ARG A 328 9.12 -7.96 -26.95
N GLU A 329 9.29 -6.74 -27.46
CA GLU A 329 10.61 -6.14 -27.75
C GLU A 329 11.37 -5.71 -26.49
N GLN A 330 10.68 -5.35 -25.40
CA GLN A 330 11.34 -4.93 -24.15
C GLN A 330 11.98 -6.12 -23.42
N VAL A 331 11.37 -7.31 -23.50
CA VAL A 331 11.84 -8.55 -22.85
C VAL A 331 13.23 -8.99 -23.35
N LEU A 332 13.62 -8.57 -24.57
CA LEU A 332 14.85 -9.01 -25.23
C LEU A 332 16.01 -7.99 -25.12
N SER A 333 15.79 -6.84 -24.49
CA SER A 333 16.74 -5.71 -24.52
C SER A 333 17.81 -5.71 -23.43
N GLY A 334 17.73 -6.62 -22.45
CA GLY A 334 18.71 -6.77 -21.37
C GLY A 334 19.26 -8.19 -21.28
N GLU A 335 20.55 -8.33 -20.98
CA GLU A 335 21.12 -9.61 -20.58
C GLU A 335 20.56 -9.98 -19.19
N PRO A 336 19.86 -11.12 -19.03
CA PRO A 336 19.34 -11.52 -17.73
C PRO A 336 20.50 -11.80 -16.76
N LYS A 337 20.48 -11.14 -15.60
CA LYS A 337 21.48 -11.37 -14.53
C LYS A 337 21.41 -12.80 -13.97
N TYR A 338 20.20 -13.38 -13.95
CA TYR A 338 19.91 -14.73 -13.50
C TYR A 338 18.87 -15.36 -14.42
N TRP A 339 18.97 -16.66 -14.69
CA TRP A 339 18.00 -17.41 -15.51
C TRP A 339 17.71 -18.76 -14.86
N SER A 340 16.45 -19.20 -14.93
CA SER A 340 16.06 -20.57 -14.60
C SER A 340 15.73 -21.30 -15.89
N GLU A 341 16.19 -22.55 -16.03
CA GLU A 341 15.72 -23.41 -17.11
C GLU A 341 14.20 -23.58 -16.98
N ILE A 342 13.48 -23.30 -18.07
CA ILE A 342 12.04 -23.57 -18.14
C ILE A 342 11.92 -25.03 -18.56
N PRO A 343 11.34 -25.91 -17.74
CA PRO A 343 11.20 -27.31 -18.09
C PRO A 343 10.34 -27.43 -19.35
N PRO A 344 10.76 -28.24 -20.35
CA PRO A 344 10.03 -28.36 -21.60
C PRO A 344 8.65 -28.99 -21.37
N LEU A 345 7.69 -28.68 -22.23
CA LEU A 345 6.38 -29.32 -22.30
C LEU A 345 6.29 -30.31 -23.48
N PRO A 346 5.34 -31.26 -23.48
CA PRO A 346 5.11 -32.13 -24.62
C PRO A 346 4.96 -31.37 -25.95
N GLY A 347 5.79 -31.72 -26.93
CA GLY A 347 5.84 -31.05 -28.25
C GLY A 347 6.92 -29.96 -28.36
N GLU A 348 7.58 -29.58 -27.26
CA GLU A 348 8.72 -28.66 -27.30
C GLU A 348 10.06 -29.39 -27.50
N PRO A 349 11.06 -28.75 -28.13
CA PRO A 349 12.42 -29.27 -28.16
C PRO A 349 12.94 -29.51 -26.73
N GLY A 350 13.38 -30.74 -26.44
CA GLY A 350 13.91 -31.12 -25.12
C GLY A 350 12.97 -31.96 -24.26
N TRP A 351 11.68 -32.10 -24.61
CA TRP A 351 10.79 -33.05 -23.92
C TRP A 351 11.27 -34.50 -24.11
N GLY A 352 11.61 -34.90 -25.33
CA GLY A 352 11.96 -36.30 -25.62
C GLY A 352 10.74 -37.21 -25.65
N ASP A 353 10.88 -38.45 -25.17
CA ASP A 353 9.86 -39.51 -25.30
C ASP A 353 9.10 -39.79 -23.97
N TYR A 354 9.09 -38.85 -23.02
CA TYR A 354 8.33 -39.06 -21.78
C TYR A 354 6.84 -39.19 -22.08
N ALA A 355 6.21 -40.22 -21.52
CA ALA A 355 4.77 -40.42 -21.64
C ALA A 355 4.01 -39.27 -20.95
N TYR A 356 2.96 -38.79 -21.62
CA TYR A 356 2.07 -37.74 -21.10
C TYR A 356 0.63 -38.05 -21.52
N GLU A 357 -0.33 -37.47 -20.78
CA GLU A 357 -1.75 -37.66 -21.03
C GLU A 357 -2.17 -36.91 -22.30
N ILE A 358 -2.93 -37.59 -23.16
CA ILE A 358 -3.54 -37.01 -24.34
C ILE A 358 -5.05 -37.19 -24.22
N ASN A 359 -5.78 -36.08 -24.26
CA ASN A 359 -7.24 -36.07 -24.29
C ASN A 359 -7.71 -35.52 -25.64
N GLU A 360 -8.34 -36.37 -26.45
CA GLU A 360 -8.78 -36.07 -27.80
C GLU A 360 -9.85 -34.96 -27.86
N ASP A 361 -10.60 -34.73 -26.77
CA ASP A 361 -11.68 -33.73 -26.72
C ASP A 361 -11.16 -32.28 -26.62
N ILE A 362 -9.94 -32.09 -26.13
CA ILE A 362 -9.29 -30.76 -25.98
C ILE A 362 -8.15 -30.54 -26.98
N GLN A 363 -7.87 -31.51 -27.85
CA GLN A 363 -6.92 -31.33 -28.94
C GLN A 363 -7.47 -30.35 -29.97
N LEU A 364 -6.69 -29.30 -30.26
CA LEU A 364 -6.99 -28.38 -31.35
C LEU A 364 -6.91 -29.15 -32.68
N LYS A 365 -8.04 -29.29 -33.36
CA LYS A 365 -8.11 -29.86 -34.71
C LYS A 365 -7.94 -28.75 -35.74
N GLN A 366 -7.32 -29.07 -36.88
CA GLN A 366 -7.30 -28.09 -37.97
C GLN A 366 -8.73 -27.82 -38.42
N ILE A 367 -9.03 -26.56 -38.78
CA ILE A 367 -10.38 -26.14 -39.21
C ILE A 367 -10.89 -26.98 -40.39
N ASN A 368 -9.97 -27.46 -41.24
CA ASN A 368 -10.30 -28.30 -42.40
C ASN A 368 -10.76 -29.72 -42.02
N ASP A 369 -10.45 -30.17 -40.81
CA ASP A 369 -10.84 -31.50 -40.29
C ASP A 369 -12.20 -31.49 -39.58
N LEU A 370 -12.83 -30.31 -39.43
CA LEU A 370 -14.17 -30.15 -38.83
C LEU A 370 -15.32 -30.31 -39.83
N ASN A 371 -15.02 -30.36 -41.13
CA ASN A 371 -16.01 -30.44 -42.23
C ASN A 371 -16.07 -31.83 -42.90
N LYS A 372 -15.49 -32.86 -42.28
CA LYS A 372 -15.69 -34.28 -42.61
C LYS A 372 -16.47 -34.93 -41.48
#